data_AF-L5K7A4-F1
#
_entry.id   AF-L5K7A4-F1
#
_cell.length_a   1.000
_cell.length_b   1.000
_cell.length_c   1.000
_cell.angle_alpha   90.00
_cell.angle_beta   90.00
_cell.angle_gamma   90.00
#
_symmetry.space_group_name_H-M   'P 1'
#
loop_
_entity.id
_entity.type
_entity.pdbx_description
1 polymer ?
#
loop_
_entity_poly.entity_id
_entity_poly.type
_entity_poly.pdbx_seq_one_letter_code
_entity_poly.pdbx_strand_id
1 'polypeptide(L)'
;MAAAADPSVPPPVPPRFLVRRDAPSRRNGALRGRRGEPPPASLLQPPVPCLGDAAQIPQRVDKIAVRQLSQVCLLSFFRSSRELWTILLGRSALRELNQIEAELNKHWQRLLEGLSYYKPPSPNSAEKVKANKDVASPLKELGLRISKFLSLDEEQSVQLLQCYLQEDYRGTRDSLKTVLQDERQSQALILKIADYYYEERTCILRCVLHLLTYFQDERHPYRVEYADCVDKLEKELVIKYRQQFEELYKTEAPTWETHGNLMTERQVSRWFVQCLREQSMLLEIIFLYYAYFEMAPSDLLVLTKMFKEQGFGSRQTNRHLVDETMDPFVDRIG
;
A
#
# COMPACT_ATOMS: atom_id res chain seq x y z
N MET A 1 25.60 0.67 43.09
CA MET A 1 26.82 0.76 42.26
C MET A 1 26.40 0.62 40.81
N ALA A 2 26.29 1.72 40.09
CA ALA A 2 25.94 1.71 38.67
C ALA A 2 27.23 1.56 37.85
N ALA A 3 27.30 0.53 37.02
CA ALA A 3 28.37 0.36 36.05
C ALA A 3 28.07 1.26 34.84
N ALA A 4 28.96 2.21 34.55
CA ALA A 4 28.90 3.04 33.36
C ALA A 4 29.25 2.19 32.12
N ALA A 5 28.42 2.29 31.08
CA ALA A 5 28.68 1.67 29.79
C ALA A 5 29.79 2.41 29.04
N ASP A 6 30.71 1.64 28.45
CA ASP A 6 31.89 2.09 27.70
C ASP A 6 31.47 2.74 26.36
N PRO A 7 31.88 3.99 26.07
CA PRO A 7 31.51 4.72 24.85
C PRO A 7 32.21 4.23 23.57
N SER A 8 33.01 3.15 23.63
CA SER A 8 33.79 2.64 22.49
C SER A 8 33.12 1.51 21.69
N VAL A 9 31.91 1.07 22.06
CA VAL A 9 31.22 -0.03 21.37
C VAL A 9 30.22 0.53 20.33
N PRO A 10 30.45 0.34 19.01
CA PRO A 10 29.48 0.75 18.01
C PRO A 10 28.18 -0.08 18.14
N PRO A 11 27.01 0.51 17.88
CA PRO A 11 25.74 -0.20 17.95
C PRO A 11 25.73 -1.38 16.96
N PRO A 12 25.03 -2.48 17.29
CA PRO A 12 24.97 -3.65 16.43
C PRO A 12 24.34 -3.32 15.07
N VAL A 13 25.02 -3.70 14.00
CA VAL A 13 24.50 -3.58 12.63
C VAL A 13 23.37 -4.61 12.45
N PRO A 14 22.15 -4.21 12.05
CA PRO A 14 21.06 -5.15 11.85
C PRO A 14 21.35 -6.13 10.71
N PRO A 15 20.79 -7.36 10.74
CA PRO A 15 21.04 -8.35 9.70
C PRO A 15 20.53 -7.87 8.34
N ARG A 16 21.42 -7.84 7.34
CA ARG A 16 21.02 -7.69 5.93
C ARG A 16 20.27 -8.95 5.50
N PHE A 17 18.95 -8.87 5.36
CA PHE A 17 18.17 -9.91 4.70
C PHE A 17 18.41 -9.86 3.19
N LEU A 18 19.41 -10.62 2.74
CA LEU A 18 19.59 -10.95 1.32
C LEU A 18 18.56 -12.00 0.93
N VAL A 19 17.63 -11.62 0.06
CA VAL A 19 16.81 -12.56 -0.73
C VAL A 19 17.76 -13.36 -1.64
N ARG A 20 18.15 -14.57 -1.23
CA ARG A 20 18.78 -15.55 -2.12
C ARG A 20 17.68 -16.28 -2.90
N ARG A 21 17.63 -16.04 -4.21
CA ARG A 21 17.12 -17.02 -5.18
C ARG A 21 18.30 -17.87 -5.63
N ASP A 22 18.33 -19.13 -5.22
CA ASP A 22 19.24 -20.12 -5.79
C ASP A 22 18.75 -20.51 -7.19
N ALA A 23 19.65 -20.42 -8.18
CA ALA A 23 19.54 -21.06 -9.48
C ALA A 23 20.75 -22.01 -9.64
N PRO A 24 20.58 -23.21 -10.22
CA PRO A 24 21.60 -24.25 -10.14
C PRO A 24 22.73 -24.05 -11.16
N SER A 25 23.95 -24.35 -10.70
CA SER A 25 25.19 -24.43 -11.46
C SER A 25 25.14 -25.44 -12.61
N ARG A 26 25.61 -25.05 -13.80
CA ARG A 26 26.14 -25.96 -14.82
C ARG A 26 27.67 -25.82 -14.86
N ARG A 27 28.39 -26.93 -14.69
CA ARG A 27 29.79 -27.09 -15.10
C ARG A 27 29.93 -28.27 -16.06
N ASN A 28 30.82 -28.04 -17.02
CA ASN A 28 31.16 -28.84 -18.20
C ASN A 28 31.91 -30.15 -17.90
N GLY A 29 31.81 -31.09 -18.86
CA GLY A 29 32.66 -32.29 -18.96
C GLY A 29 32.72 -32.87 -20.39
N ALA A 30 33.63 -32.32 -21.20
CA ALA A 30 34.57 -32.96 -22.16
C ALA A 30 34.25 -34.20 -23.06
N LEU A 31 34.59 -34.01 -24.36
CA LEU A 31 35.39 -34.88 -25.28
C LEU A 31 34.79 -36.11 -26.02
N ARG A 32 34.63 -36.00 -27.36
CA ARG A 32 35.43 -36.65 -28.45
C ARG A 32 34.67 -36.66 -29.79
N GLY A 33 35.39 -36.47 -30.90
CA GLY A 33 34.82 -36.28 -32.24
C GLY A 33 34.95 -37.45 -33.22
N ARG A 34 34.42 -37.26 -34.44
CA ARG A 34 34.86 -37.87 -35.72
C ARG A 34 34.09 -37.23 -36.91
N ARG A 35 34.65 -37.43 -38.11
CA ARG A 35 34.52 -36.68 -39.38
C ARG A 35 33.34 -37.12 -40.29
N GLY A 36 33.03 -36.26 -41.28
CA GLY A 36 32.32 -36.52 -42.57
C GLY A 36 30.83 -36.16 -42.50
N GLU A 37 30.18 -35.37 -43.38
CA GLU A 37 30.33 -34.99 -44.80
C GLU A 37 29.71 -33.58 -45.06
N PRO A 38 29.86 -32.94 -46.26
CA PRO A 38 29.26 -31.63 -46.58
C PRO A 38 28.04 -31.75 -47.55
N PRO A 39 27.45 -30.65 -48.08
CA PRO A 39 26.14 -30.09 -47.73
C PRO A 39 25.06 -30.30 -48.83
N PRO A 40 23.88 -29.63 -48.76
CA PRO A 40 23.73 -28.52 -49.71
C PRO A 40 23.01 -27.26 -49.19
N ALA A 41 23.36 -26.15 -49.83
CA ALA A 41 22.76 -24.83 -49.72
C ALA A 41 21.37 -24.75 -50.36
N SER A 42 20.52 -23.86 -49.83
CA SER A 42 19.32 -23.21 -50.40
C SER A 42 18.43 -22.80 -49.22
N LEU A 43 17.83 -21.61 -49.06
CA LEU A 43 17.54 -20.47 -49.91
C LEU A 43 16.97 -19.37 -48.98
N LEU A 44 17.26 -18.11 -49.29
CA LEU A 44 16.42 -16.92 -49.10
C LEU A 44 16.20 -16.34 -47.69
N GLN A 45 16.99 -15.30 -47.38
CA GLN A 45 16.39 -14.07 -46.82
C GLN A 45 15.63 -13.32 -47.93
N PRO A 46 14.54 -12.63 -47.59
CA PRO A 46 14.42 -11.22 -48.01
C PRO A 46 13.79 -10.36 -46.88
N PRO A 47 13.48 -9.07 -47.07
CA PRO A 47 14.28 -7.97 -46.52
C PRO A 47 13.50 -7.08 -45.54
N VAL A 48 14.21 -6.13 -44.93
CA VAL A 48 13.66 -4.97 -44.22
C VAL A 48 12.80 -4.12 -45.16
N PRO A 49 11.59 -3.68 -44.75
CA PRO A 49 10.94 -2.52 -45.35
C PRO A 49 11.16 -1.27 -44.47
N CYS A 50 11.72 -0.24 -45.10
CA CYS A 50 11.69 1.14 -44.61
C CYS A 50 10.34 1.81 -44.96
N LEU A 51 9.87 2.65 -44.03
CA LEU A 51 9.03 3.85 -44.18
C LEU A 51 7.71 3.77 -44.98
N GLY A 52 6.60 3.94 -44.27
CA GLY A 52 5.32 4.35 -44.83
C GLY A 52 4.21 4.36 -43.78
N ASP A 53 3.64 5.55 -43.57
CA ASP A 53 2.38 5.85 -42.89
C ASP A 53 2.37 6.13 -41.38
N ALA A 54 2.40 7.43 -41.13
CA ALA A 54 1.96 8.09 -39.91
C ALA A 54 0.49 7.76 -39.63
N ALA A 55 0.24 6.77 -38.77
CA ALA A 55 -1.02 6.66 -38.05
C ALA A 55 -0.88 7.38 -36.71
N GLN A 56 -1.49 8.56 -36.63
CA GLN A 56 -1.64 9.35 -35.42
C GLN A 56 -2.10 8.49 -34.24
N ILE A 57 -1.30 8.54 -33.17
CA ILE A 57 -1.67 8.08 -31.83
C ILE A 57 -2.66 9.09 -31.23
N PRO A 58 -3.91 8.75 -30.92
CA PRO A 58 -4.73 9.58 -30.04
C PRO A 58 -4.70 8.94 -28.64
N GLN A 59 -3.60 9.12 -27.90
CA GLN A 59 -3.50 8.66 -26.50
C GLN A 59 -3.20 9.78 -25.49
N ARG A 60 -3.18 11.04 -25.94
CA ARG A 60 -2.82 12.18 -25.07
C ARG A 60 -3.96 13.14 -24.72
N VAL A 61 -5.09 13.05 -25.42
CA VAL A 61 -6.17 14.04 -25.29
C VAL A 61 -7.21 13.63 -24.24
N ASP A 62 -7.49 12.34 -24.05
CA ASP A 62 -8.55 11.90 -23.11
C ASP A 62 -8.13 11.84 -21.63
N LYS A 63 -6.83 11.73 -21.32
CA LYS A 63 -6.34 11.88 -19.93
C LYS A 63 -6.56 13.29 -19.40
N ILE A 64 -6.69 14.29 -20.27
CA ILE A 64 -6.98 15.67 -19.90
C ILE A 64 -8.48 15.84 -19.55
N ALA A 65 -9.39 15.10 -20.22
CA ALA A 65 -10.82 15.24 -20.01
C ALA A 65 -11.31 14.66 -18.66
N VAL A 66 -10.71 13.57 -18.17
CA VAL A 66 -10.97 13.06 -16.81
C VAL A 66 -10.26 13.91 -15.76
N ARG A 67 -9.05 14.40 -16.05
CA ARG A 67 -8.37 15.42 -15.23
C ARG A 67 -9.22 16.67 -15.08
N GLN A 68 -9.99 17.09 -16.08
CA GLN A 68 -10.85 18.28 -15.99
C GLN A 68 -12.05 18.13 -15.04
N LEU A 69 -12.53 16.92 -14.71
CA LEU A 69 -13.47 16.74 -13.58
C LEU A 69 -12.76 16.83 -12.22
N SER A 70 -11.47 16.52 -12.16
CA SER A 70 -10.60 16.79 -11.00
C SER A 70 -10.16 18.27 -10.96
N GLN A 71 -10.11 18.96 -12.11
CA GLN A 71 -9.60 20.33 -12.24
C GLN A 71 -10.61 21.41 -11.82
N VAL A 72 -11.87 21.03 -11.58
CA VAL A 72 -12.85 21.89 -10.87
C VAL A 72 -12.71 21.73 -9.34
N CYS A 73 -12.06 20.68 -8.83
CA CYS A 73 -11.61 20.58 -7.43
C CYS A 73 -10.24 21.27 -7.27
N LEU A 74 -10.25 22.61 -7.26
CA LEU A 74 -9.06 23.45 -7.13
C LEU A 74 -8.44 23.50 -5.71
N LEU A 75 -8.59 22.45 -4.89
CA LEU A 75 -8.14 22.48 -3.49
C LEU A 75 -7.24 21.27 -3.20
N SER A 76 -5.93 21.50 -3.31
CA SER A 76 -4.82 20.61 -2.97
C SER A 76 -4.74 19.31 -3.80
N PHE A 77 -3.65 19.13 -4.55
CA PHE A 77 -3.26 17.83 -5.08
C PHE A 77 -3.06 16.89 -3.89
N PHE A 78 -4.09 16.13 -3.56
CA PHE A 78 -4.03 15.14 -2.51
C PHE A 78 -3.28 13.95 -3.09
N ARG A 79 -2.07 13.73 -2.57
CA ARG A 79 -1.21 12.65 -3.01
C ARG A 79 -1.66 11.36 -2.34
N SER A 80 -1.91 10.32 -3.14
CA SER A 80 -2.27 9.00 -2.64
C SER A 80 -1.09 8.35 -1.91
N SER A 81 -1.37 7.39 -1.04
CA SER A 81 -0.33 6.64 -0.32
C SER A 81 0.49 5.79 -1.29
N ARG A 82 -0.12 5.28 -2.35
CA ARG A 82 0.54 4.56 -3.44
C ARG A 82 1.46 5.46 -4.27
N GLU A 83 1.06 6.71 -4.51
CA GLU A 83 1.94 7.66 -5.18
C GLU A 83 3.12 8.04 -4.29
N LEU A 84 2.90 8.28 -2.99
CA LEU A 84 3.99 8.50 -2.02
C LEU A 84 4.96 7.31 -2.00
N TRP A 85 4.44 6.09 -1.95
CA TRP A 85 5.25 4.87 -2.04
C TRP A 85 6.12 4.84 -3.31
N THR A 86 5.55 5.22 -4.45
CA THR A 86 6.26 5.27 -5.74
C THR A 86 7.39 6.32 -5.74
N ILE A 87 7.20 7.45 -5.05
CA ILE A 87 8.23 8.47 -4.85
C ILE A 87 9.38 7.95 -4.01
N LEU A 88 9.08 7.33 -2.86
CA LEU A 88 10.11 6.79 -1.96
C LEU A 88 10.93 5.70 -2.64
N LEU A 89 10.33 4.91 -3.54
CA LEU A 89 11.06 3.96 -4.37
C LEU A 89 11.95 4.60 -5.47
N GLY A 90 11.97 5.92 -5.61
CA GLY A 90 12.69 6.64 -6.66
C GLY A 90 12.12 6.42 -8.07
N ARG A 91 10.90 5.87 -8.17
CA ARG A 91 10.25 5.54 -9.46
C ARG A 91 9.41 6.70 -10.01
N SER A 92 9.25 7.77 -9.24
CA SER A 92 8.56 8.98 -9.68
C SER A 92 9.50 9.95 -10.43
N ALA A 93 8.92 11.04 -10.94
CA ALA A 93 9.68 12.17 -11.47
C ALA A 93 10.30 13.05 -10.37
N LEU A 94 9.76 13.00 -9.14
CA LEU A 94 10.35 13.63 -7.96
C LEU A 94 11.50 12.77 -7.45
N ARG A 95 12.70 13.34 -7.50
CA ARG A 95 13.96 12.66 -7.15
C ARG A 95 14.96 13.58 -6.46
N GLU A 96 14.75 14.89 -6.52
CA GLU A 96 15.62 15.84 -5.84
C GLU A 96 15.41 15.76 -4.33
N LEU A 97 16.50 15.87 -3.57
CA LEU A 97 16.51 15.73 -2.11
C LEU A 97 15.44 16.60 -1.42
N ASN A 98 15.39 17.88 -1.80
CA ASN A 98 14.41 18.84 -1.28
C ASN A 98 12.95 18.48 -1.62
N GLN A 99 12.70 17.80 -2.73
CA GLN A 99 11.37 17.34 -3.11
C GLN A 99 10.96 16.14 -2.26
N ILE A 100 11.87 15.19 -2.03
CA ILE A 100 11.63 14.05 -1.16
C ILE A 100 11.36 14.52 0.27
N GLU A 101 12.20 15.42 0.78
CA GLU A 101 12.02 16.04 2.09
C GLU A 101 10.65 16.74 2.20
N ALA A 102 10.27 17.55 1.20
CA ALA A 102 8.99 18.25 1.19
C ALA A 102 7.79 17.28 1.19
N GLU A 103 7.85 16.17 0.43
CA GLU A 103 6.78 15.16 0.42
C GLU A 103 6.68 14.43 1.77
N LEU A 104 7.82 14.07 2.39
CA LEU A 104 7.85 13.48 3.73
C LEU A 104 7.30 14.46 4.77
N ASN A 105 7.72 15.72 4.74
CA ASN A 105 7.25 16.78 5.64
C ASN A 105 5.76 17.10 5.47
N LYS A 106 5.20 16.91 4.27
CA LYS A 106 3.78 17.09 4.02
C LYS A 106 2.95 15.91 4.55
N HIS A 107 3.52 14.71 4.54
CA HIS A 107 2.78 13.47 4.77
C HIS A 107 3.15 12.70 6.04
N TRP A 108 4.09 13.20 6.86
CA TRP A 108 4.56 12.50 8.06
C TRP A 108 3.42 12.14 9.04
N GLN A 109 2.41 12.99 9.21
CA GLN A 109 1.26 12.68 10.09
C GLN A 109 0.51 11.44 9.60
N ARG A 110 0.33 11.29 8.29
CA ARG A 110 -0.29 10.08 7.72
C ARG A 110 0.54 8.83 8.01
N LEU A 111 1.87 8.95 7.93
CA LEU A 111 2.79 7.86 8.25
C LEU A 111 2.74 7.52 9.74
N LEU A 112 2.67 8.51 10.62
CA LEU A 112 2.55 8.32 12.06
C LEU A 112 1.21 7.68 12.46
N GLU A 113 0.10 8.12 11.88
CA GLU A 113 -1.22 7.54 12.14
C GLU A 113 -1.39 6.15 11.53
N GLY A 114 -0.60 5.77 10.52
CA GLY A 114 -0.68 4.44 9.91
C GLY A 114 -2.07 4.15 9.34
N LEU A 115 -2.67 3.03 9.75
CA LEU A 115 -4.02 2.63 9.37
C LEU A 115 -5.10 3.51 9.99
N SER A 116 -4.86 4.07 11.19
CA SER A 116 -5.77 5.00 11.89
C SER A 116 -5.90 6.34 11.18
N TYR A 117 -5.08 6.61 10.14
CA TYR A 117 -5.30 7.71 9.22
C TYR A 117 -6.69 7.67 8.58
N TYR A 118 -7.18 6.46 8.28
CA TYR A 118 -8.51 6.23 7.74
C TYR A 118 -9.50 6.11 8.88
N LYS A 119 -10.31 7.15 9.05
CA LYS A 119 -11.21 7.33 10.18
C LYS A 119 -12.55 6.63 9.95
N PRO A 120 -13.27 6.27 11.01
CA PRO A 120 -14.63 5.79 10.89
C PRO A 120 -15.58 6.89 10.40
N PRO A 121 -16.78 6.52 9.89
CA PRO A 121 -17.81 7.48 9.47
C PRO A 121 -18.19 8.46 10.58
N SER A 122 -18.50 9.71 10.21
CA SER A 122 -18.98 10.70 11.18
C SER A 122 -20.07 11.61 10.60
N PRO A 123 -21.11 11.96 11.39
CA PRO A 123 -22.18 12.84 10.91
C PRO A 123 -21.68 14.18 10.37
N ASN A 124 -20.65 14.74 11.01
CA ASN A 124 -20.00 15.98 10.59
C ASN A 124 -19.36 15.86 9.20
N SER A 125 -18.66 14.75 8.93
CA SER A 125 -18.04 14.48 7.63
C SER A 125 -19.11 14.30 6.54
N ALA A 126 -20.18 13.56 6.84
CA ALA A 126 -21.32 13.40 5.94
C ALA A 126 -21.98 14.75 5.59
N GLU A 127 -22.16 15.65 6.57
CA GLU A 127 -22.71 16.99 6.35
C GLU A 127 -21.80 17.85 5.47
N LYS A 128 -20.48 17.83 5.71
CA LYS A 128 -19.51 18.54 4.87
C LYS A 128 -19.51 18.04 3.43
N VAL A 129 -19.55 16.72 3.21
CA VAL A 129 -19.65 16.15 1.85
C VAL A 129 -20.92 16.64 1.16
N LYS A 130 -22.06 16.65 1.84
CA LYS A 130 -23.32 17.18 1.28
C LYS A 130 -23.18 18.66 0.93
N ALA A 131 -22.58 19.47 1.82
CA ALA A 131 -22.41 20.90 1.64
C ALA A 131 -21.35 21.30 0.59
N ASN A 132 -20.39 20.43 0.28
CA ASN A 132 -19.27 20.75 -0.61
C ASN A 132 -19.73 21.01 -2.06
N LYS A 133 -19.69 22.26 -2.52
CA LYS A 133 -20.18 22.62 -3.87
C LYS A 133 -19.24 22.23 -5.01
N ASP A 134 -18.00 21.86 -4.71
CA ASP A 134 -16.97 21.57 -5.71
C ASP A 134 -17.07 20.13 -6.24
N VAL A 135 -17.85 19.27 -5.58
CA VAL A 135 -18.07 17.88 -5.97
C VAL A 135 -19.47 17.69 -6.56
N ALA A 136 -19.57 17.06 -7.73
CA ALA A 136 -20.85 16.77 -8.37
C ALA A 136 -21.71 15.80 -7.53
N SER A 137 -23.04 16.00 -7.51
CA SER A 137 -23.97 15.18 -6.70
C SER A 137 -23.80 13.67 -6.87
N PRO A 138 -23.70 13.13 -8.11
CA PRO A 138 -23.54 11.68 -8.29
C PRO A 138 -22.25 11.12 -7.68
N LEU A 139 -21.18 11.93 -7.61
CA LEU A 139 -19.92 11.53 -6.99
C LEU A 139 -20.01 11.58 -5.46
N LYS A 140 -20.73 12.55 -4.89
CA LYS A 140 -21.02 12.58 -3.45
C LYS A 140 -21.83 11.36 -3.03
N GLU A 141 -22.89 11.06 -3.76
CA GLU A 141 -23.76 9.92 -3.50
C GLU A 141 -22.98 8.60 -3.56
N LEU A 142 -22.14 8.42 -4.59
CA LEU A 142 -21.25 7.27 -4.66
C LEU A 142 -20.24 7.24 -3.51
N GLY A 143 -19.64 8.39 -3.16
CA GLY A 143 -18.72 8.53 -2.02
C GLY A 143 -19.37 8.11 -0.69
N LEU A 144 -20.62 8.50 -0.43
CA LEU A 144 -21.37 8.08 0.76
C LEU A 144 -21.67 6.57 0.74
N ARG A 145 -21.89 5.97 -0.43
CA ARG A 145 -22.06 4.52 -0.55
C ARG A 145 -20.75 3.76 -0.32
N ILE A 146 -19.62 4.32 -0.77
CA ILE A 146 -18.28 3.79 -0.49
C ILE A 146 -18.00 3.88 1.01
N SER A 147 -18.29 5.01 1.64
CA SER A 147 -18.17 5.21 3.08
C SER A 147 -18.93 4.13 3.86
N LYS A 148 -20.19 3.88 3.51
CA LYS A 148 -20.98 2.80 4.11
C LYS A 148 -20.36 1.42 3.89
N PHE A 149 -19.90 1.12 2.66
CA PHE A 149 -19.35 -0.19 2.32
C PHE A 149 -18.02 -0.48 3.01
N LEU A 150 -17.18 0.53 3.22
CA LEU A 150 -15.84 0.39 3.82
C LEU A 150 -15.79 0.73 5.31
N SER A 151 -16.89 1.23 5.88
CA SER A 151 -16.91 1.89 7.19
C SER A 151 -15.79 2.94 7.29
N LEU A 152 -15.76 3.82 6.30
CA LEU A 152 -14.76 4.87 6.13
C LEU A 152 -15.42 6.25 6.21
N ASP A 153 -14.71 7.22 6.79
CA ASP A 153 -15.11 8.63 6.79
C ASP A 153 -15.56 9.13 5.41
N GLU A 154 -16.63 9.91 5.39
CA GLU A 154 -17.32 10.34 4.19
C GLU A 154 -16.44 11.25 3.30
N GLU A 155 -15.72 12.21 3.90
CA GLU A 155 -14.75 13.06 3.21
C GLU A 155 -13.62 12.20 2.61
N GLN A 156 -13.07 11.26 3.39
CA GLN A 156 -12.02 10.36 2.92
C GLN A 156 -12.50 9.41 1.82
N SER A 157 -13.76 8.99 1.85
CA SER A 157 -14.35 8.13 0.83
C SER A 157 -14.52 8.84 -0.52
N VAL A 158 -14.93 10.11 -0.50
CA VAL A 158 -14.98 10.95 -1.72
C VAL A 158 -13.58 11.20 -2.26
N GLN A 159 -12.63 11.50 -1.38
CA GLN A 159 -11.22 11.69 -1.76
C GLN A 159 -10.61 10.43 -2.39
N LEU A 160 -10.88 9.26 -1.80
CA LEU A 160 -10.44 7.97 -2.33
C LEU A 160 -11.01 7.72 -3.74
N LEU A 161 -12.31 7.98 -3.93
CA LEU A 161 -12.96 7.92 -5.24
C LEU A 161 -12.27 8.85 -6.25
N GLN A 162 -11.99 10.10 -5.87
CA GLN A 162 -11.30 11.05 -6.75
C GLN A 162 -9.89 10.57 -7.14
N CYS A 163 -9.11 10.06 -6.17
CA CYS A 163 -7.79 9.49 -6.44
C CYS A 163 -7.89 8.32 -7.42
N TYR A 164 -8.82 7.39 -7.19
CA TYR A 164 -9.06 6.26 -8.10
C TYR A 164 -9.42 6.72 -9.52
N LEU A 165 -10.33 7.71 -9.64
CA LEU A 165 -10.73 8.24 -10.94
C LEU A 165 -9.58 8.93 -11.68
N GLN A 166 -8.65 9.54 -10.96
CA GLN A 166 -7.48 10.20 -11.53
C GLN A 166 -6.39 9.21 -11.95
N GLU A 167 -6.15 8.18 -11.14
CA GLU A 167 -4.99 7.30 -11.30
C GLU A 167 -5.31 6.02 -12.08
N ASP A 168 -6.47 5.40 -11.82
CA ASP A 168 -6.77 4.02 -12.21
C ASP A 168 -7.97 3.87 -13.12
N TYR A 169 -8.91 4.82 -13.10
CA TYR A 169 -10.03 4.78 -14.04
C TYR A 169 -9.52 4.97 -15.48
N ARG A 170 -10.01 4.12 -16.38
CA ARG A 170 -9.62 4.10 -17.81
C ARG A 170 -10.76 4.50 -18.74
N GLY A 171 -11.93 4.81 -18.20
CA GLY A 171 -13.08 5.28 -18.98
C GLY A 171 -13.02 6.78 -19.27
N THR A 172 -13.90 7.23 -20.16
CA THR A 172 -14.09 8.65 -20.46
C THR A 172 -15.04 9.29 -19.46
N ARG A 173 -15.15 10.63 -19.53
CA ARG A 173 -16.14 11.37 -18.73
C ARG A 173 -17.57 10.90 -18.97
N ASP A 174 -17.92 10.64 -20.23
CA ASP A 174 -19.29 10.24 -20.56
C ASP A 174 -19.56 8.78 -20.17
N SER A 175 -18.56 7.89 -20.25
CA SER A 175 -18.72 6.54 -19.69
C SER A 175 -18.87 6.57 -18.17
N LEU A 176 -18.18 7.49 -17.47
CA LEU A 176 -18.34 7.64 -16.03
C LEU A 176 -19.77 8.04 -15.65
N LYS A 177 -20.39 8.97 -16.40
CA LYS A 177 -21.81 9.33 -16.16
C LYS A 177 -22.72 8.11 -16.29
N THR A 178 -22.51 7.28 -17.31
CA THR A 178 -23.28 6.03 -17.48
C THR A 178 -23.04 5.07 -16.33
N VAL A 179 -21.79 4.89 -15.88
CA VAL A 179 -21.46 4.04 -14.72
C VAL A 179 -22.14 4.52 -13.44
N LEU A 180 -22.24 5.84 -13.24
CA LEU A 180 -22.87 6.43 -12.06
C LEU A 180 -24.41 6.33 -12.09
N GLN A 181 -25.01 6.26 -13.28
CA GLN A 181 -26.46 6.12 -13.46
C GLN A 181 -26.92 4.66 -13.43
N ASP A 182 -26.06 3.73 -13.86
CA ASP A 182 -26.35 2.29 -13.84
C ASP A 182 -25.96 1.67 -12.49
N GLU A 183 -26.95 1.14 -11.78
CA GLU A 183 -26.77 0.60 -10.43
C GLU A 183 -25.78 -0.58 -10.38
N ARG A 184 -25.76 -1.43 -11.41
CA ARG A 184 -24.86 -2.59 -11.44
C ARG A 184 -23.41 -2.15 -11.67
N GLN A 185 -23.20 -1.20 -12.58
CA GLN A 185 -21.88 -0.66 -12.86
C GLN A 185 -21.35 0.18 -11.70
N SER A 186 -22.21 0.95 -11.03
CA SER A 186 -21.83 1.72 -9.83
C SER A 186 -21.38 0.79 -8.70
N GLN A 187 -22.09 -0.32 -8.46
CA GLN A 187 -21.67 -1.34 -7.51
C GLN A 187 -20.34 -1.98 -7.88
N ALA A 188 -20.12 -2.30 -9.16
CA ALA A 188 -18.83 -2.82 -9.63
C ALA A 188 -17.69 -1.80 -9.42
N LEU A 189 -17.96 -0.51 -9.55
CA LEU A 189 -17.01 0.56 -9.27
C LEU A 189 -16.69 0.64 -7.77
N ILE A 190 -17.68 0.51 -6.88
CA ILE A 190 -17.46 0.46 -5.42
C ILE A 190 -16.47 -0.66 -5.07
N LEU A 191 -16.65 -1.85 -5.63
CA LEU A 191 -15.74 -2.98 -5.36
C LEU A 191 -14.31 -2.73 -5.87
N LYS A 192 -14.13 -2.03 -7.00
CA LYS A 192 -12.80 -1.63 -7.47
C LYS A 192 -12.15 -0.58 -6.56
N ILE A 193 -12.95 0.30 -5.98
CA ILE A 193 -12.47 1.32 -5.04
C ILE A 193 -12.10 0.69 -3.70
N ALA A 194 -12.80 -0.37 -3.27
CA ALA A 194 -12.41 -1.16 -2.11
C ALA A 194 -11.02 -1.82 -2.29
N ASP A 195 -10.75 -2.37 -3.48
CA ASP A 195 -9.44 -2.92 -3.80
C ASP A 195 -8.35 -1.84 -3.75
N TYR A 196 -8.67 -0.65 -4.29
CA TYR A 196 -7.79 0.51 -4.24
C TYR A 196 -7.54 0.98 -2.78
N TYR A 197 -8.56 0.99 -1.93
CA TYR A 197 -8.45 1.32 -0.51
C TYR A 197 -7.50 0.40 0.25
N TYR A 198 -7.61 -0.92 0.03
CA TYR A 198 -6.72 -1.89 0.65
C TYR A 198 -5.26 -1.73 0.19
N GLU A 199 -5.04 -1.41 -1.08
CA GLU A 199 -3.70 -1.09 -1.57
C GLU A 199 -3.17 0.21 -0.97
N GLU A 200 -4.00 1.24 -0.82
CA GLU A 200 -3.63 2.51 -0.19
C GLU A 200 -3.17 2.32 1.26
N ARG A 201 -3.93 1.56 2.06
CA ARG A 201 -3.58 1.19 3.44
C ARG A 201 -2.26 0.44 3.50
N THR A 202 -2.09 -0.55 2.62
CA THR A 202 -0.85 -1.31 2.48
C THR A 202 0.33 -0.40 2.13
N CYS A 203 0.12 0.58 1.25
CA CYS A 203 1.17 1.52 0.84
C CYS A 203 1.62 2.44 1.99
N ILE A 204 0.73 2.86 2.90
CA ILE A 204 1.15 3.60 4.11
C ILE A 204 2.14 2.78 4.92
N LEU A 205 1.80 1.53 5.22
CA LEU A 205 2.67 0.63 5.98
C LEU A 205 3.99 0.35 5.24
N ARG A 206 3.96 0.17 3.91
CA ARG A 206 5.18 0.02 3.09
C ARG A 206 6.08 1.24 3.16
N CYS A 207 5.51 2.45 3.16
CA CYS A 207 6.30 3.67 3.31
C CYS A 207 7.07 3.67 4.63
N VAL A 208 6.39 3.38 5.74
CA VAL A 208 7.03 3.36 7.07
C VAL A 208 8.08 2.26 7.18
N LEU A 209 7.75 1.04 6.71
CA LEU A 209 8.71 -0.06 6.68
C LEU A 209 9.97 0.30 5.87
N HIS A 210 9.80 0.96 4.73
CA HIS A 210 10.91 1.39 3.88
C HIS A 210 11.77 2.47 4.54
N LEU A 211 11.15 3.46 5.20
CA LEU A 211 11.88 4.46 5.98
C LEU A 211 12.74 3.80 7.06
N LEU A 212 12.15 2.93 7.89
CA LEU A 212 12.89 2.21 8.93
C LEU A 212 13.95 1.26 8.38
N THR A 213 13.80 0.78 7.15
CA THR A 213 14.80 -0.08 6.51
C THR A 213 16.05 0.71 6.09
N TYR A 214 15.88 1.95 5.62
CA TYR A 214 16.95 2.68 4.93
C TYR A 214 17.41 3.98 5.61
N PHE A 215 16.76 4.44 6.69
CA PHE A 215 17.16 5.67 7.38
C PHE A 215 18.60 5.64 7.94
N GLN A 216 19.15 4.44 8.17
CA GLN A 216 20.55 4.24 8.56
C GLN A 216 21.41 3.57 7.48
N ASP A 217 20.94 3.47 6.24
CA ASP A 217 21.76 2.94 5.15
C ASP A 217 22.58 4.07 4.49
N GLU A 218 23.90 4.08 4.70
CA GLU A 218 24.84 5.03 4.10
C GLU A 218 24.84 5.02 2.56
N ARG A 219 24.36 3.94 1.94
CA ARG A 219 24.30 3.82 0.48
C ARG A 219 23.00 4.36 -0.10
N HIS A 220 22.01 4.64 0.74
CA HIS A 220 20.71 5.11 0.28
C HIS A 220 20.78 6.61 -0.07
N PRO A 221 20.35 7.03 -1.28
CA PRO A 221 20.48 8.42 -1.73
C PRO A 221 19.67 9.41 -0.89
N TYR A 222 18.59 8.95 -0.26
CA TYR A 222 17.69 9.77 0.57
C TYR A 222 17.85 9.51 2.07
N ARG A 223 19.01 9.01 2.50
CA ARG A 223 19.23 8.59 3.89
C ARG A 223 18.95 9.73 4.87
N VAL A 224 19.42 10.94 4.57
CA VAL A 224 19.30 12.10 5.47
C VAL A 224 17.83 12.47 5.66
N GLU A 225 17.09 12.58 4.56
CA GLU A 225 15.66 12.92 4.56
C GLU A 225 14.84 11.83 5.26
N TYR A 226 15.24 10.57 5.13
CA TYR A 226 14.59 9.45 5.80
C TYR A 226 14.86 9.48 7.31
N ALA A 227 16.10 9.76 7.74
CA ALA A 227 16.45 9.91 9.15
C ALA A 227 15.66 11.05 9.79
N ASP A 228 15.65 12.23 9.16
CA ASP A 228 14.89 13.39 9.64
C ASP A 228 13.39 13.11 9.75
N CYS A 229 12.84 12.27 8.86
CA CYS A 229 11.46 11.83 8.96
C CYS A 229 11.26 10.84 10.10
N VAL A 230 12.15 9.85 10.28
CA VAL A 230 12.06 8.86 11.36
C VAL A 230 12.13 9.53 12.74
N ASP A 231 13.00 10.54 12.90
CA ASP A 231 13.11 11.32 14.15
C ASP A 231 11.78 12.00 14.55
N LYS A 232 10.94 12.35 13.58
CA LYS A 232 9.59 12.90 13.83
C LYS A 232 8.58 11.84 14.24
N LEU A 233 8.76 10.60 13.77
CA LEU A 233 7.85 9.49 14.02
C LEU A 233 8.15 8.76 15.33
N GLU A 234 9.44 8.58 15.65
CA GLU A 234 9.97 7.64 16.64
C GLU A 234 9.16 7.60 17.94
N LYS A 235 8.94 8.77 18.56
CA LYS A 235 8.38 8.89 19.91
C LYS A 235 7.03 8.23 20.11
N GLU A 236 6.19 8.21 19.06
CA GLU A 236 4.81 7.73 19.15
C GLU A 236 4.53 6.54 18.21
N LEU A 237 5.43 6.26 17.27
CA LEU A 237 5.20 5.29 16.20
C LEU A 237 4.83 3.92 16.75
N VAL A 238 5.65 3.38 17.65
CA VAL A 238 5.46 2.01 18.16
C VAL A 238 4.19 1.88 19.00
N ILE A 239 3.82 2.92 19.75
CA ILE A 239 2.60 2.94 20.57
C ILE A 239 1.38 2.90 19.66
N LYS A 240 1.33 3.77 18.65
CA LYS A 240 0.22 3.85 17.68
C LYS A 240 0.08 2.56 16.86
N TYR A 241 1.19 2.02 16.37
CA TYR A 241 1.17 0.83 15.51
C TYR A 241 0.81 -0.44 16.29
N ARG A 242 1.21 -0.53 17.56
CA ARG A 242 0.81 -1.62 18.45
C ARG A 242 -0.68 -1.57 18.77
N GLN A 243 -1.24 -0.39 19.04
CA GLN A 243 -2.69 -0.22 19.23
C GLN A 243 -3.47 -0.67 17.99
N GLN A 244 -3.02 -0.29 16.80
CA GLN A 244 -3.64 -0.73 15.54
C GLN A 244 -3.58 -2.25 15.36
N PHE A 245 -2.47 -2.88 15.73
CA PHE A 245 -2.36 -4.34 15.69
C PHE A 245 -3.38 -4.98 16.65
N GLU A 246 -3.51 -4.44 17.86
CA GLU A 246 -4.52 -4.87 18.85
C GLU A 246 -5.95 -4.79 18.31
N GLU A 247 -6.30 -3.63 17.77
CA GLU A 247 -7.63 -3.38 17.19
C GLU A 247 -7.92 -4.35 16.04
N LEU A 248 -6.96 -4.59 15.14
CA LEU A 248 -7.15 -5.43 13.97
C LEU A 248 -7.47 -6.88 14.31
N TYR A 249 -6.78 -7.51 15.27
CA TYR A 249 -7.08 -8.91 15.60
C TYR A 249 -8.35 -9.08 16.45
N LYS A 250 -8.83 -7.99 17.07
CA LYS A 250 -10.09 -7.94 17.84
C LYS A 250 -11.30 -7.54 17.00
N THR A 251 -11.09 -6.97 15.81
CA THR A 251 -12.18 -6.46 14.96
C THR A 251 -13.07 -7.60 14.46
N GLU A 252 -14.37 -7.45 14.62
CA GLU A 252 -15.37 -8.40 14.12
C GLU A 252 -15.59 -8.27 12.62
N ALA A 253 -15.92 -9.38 11.95
CA ALA A 253 -16.17 -9.39 10.51
C ALA A 253 -17.32 -8.46 10.11
N PRO A 254 -17.19 -7.72 8.99
CA PRO A 254 -18.26 -6.89 8.48
C PRO A 254 -19.43 -7.76 7.99
N THR A 255 -20.64 -7.27 8.18
CA THR A 255 -21.87 -7.95 7.77
C THR A 255 -22.64 -7.14 6.73
N TRP A 256 -23.61 -7.77 6.06
CA TRP A 256 -24.51 -7.06 5.17
C TRP A 256 -25.37 -6.01 5.89
N GLU A 257 -25.66 -6.20 7.19
CA GLU A 257 -26.41 -5.25 8.01
C GLU A 257 -25.59 -3.98 8.28
N THR A 258 -24.30 -4.15 8.56
CA THR A 258 -23.39 -3.06 8.90
C THR A 258 -22.86 -2.34 7.67
N HIS A 259 -22.49 -3.06 6.61
CA HIS A 259 -21.78 -2.52 5.43
C HIS A 259 -22.61 -2.57 4.13
N GLY A 260 -23.85 -3.07 4.20
CA GLY A 260 -24.78 -3.16 3.08
C GLY A 260 -24.61 -4.42 2.21
N ASN A 261 -25.50 -4.59 1.25
CA ASN A 261 -25.68 -5.83 0.47
C ASN A 261 -24.47 -6.24 -0.40
N LEU A 262 -23.52 -5.33 -0.62
CA LEU A 262 -22.26 -5.67 -1.33
C LEU A 262 -21.31 -6.49 -0.45
N MET A 263 -21.51 -6.50 0.87
CA MET A 263 -20.71 -7.26 1.82
C MET A 263 -21.09 -8.75 1.81
N THR A 264 -20.77 -9.39 0.70
CA THR A 264 -20.93 -10.84 0.48
C THR A 264 -19.83 -11.63 1.18
N GLU A 265 -19.99 -12.94 1.35
CA GLU A 265 -18.95 -13.84 1.89
C GLU A 265 -17.59 -13.67 1.19
N ARG A 266 -17.60 -13.47 -0.13
CA ARG A 266 -16.39 -13.18 -0.90
C ARG A 266 -15.71 -11.88 -0.44
N GLN A 267 -16.47 -10.83 -0.18
CA GLN A 267 -15.89 -9.56 0.28
C GLN A 267 -15.41 -9.67 1.73
N VAL A 268 -16.13 -10.40 2.58
CA VAL A 268 -15.72 -10.69 3.95
C VAL A 268 -14.40 -11.47 3.99
N SER A 269 -14.24 -12.50 3.14
CA SER A 269 -12.98 -13.23 2.97
C SER A 269 -11.84 -12.29 2.53
N ARG A 270 -12.06 -11.42 1.54
CA ARG A 270 -11.05 -10.44 1.09
C ARG A 270 -10.66 -9.42 2.16
N TRP A 271 -11.65 -8.91 2.89
CA TRP A 271 -11.43 -8.04 4.03
C TRP A 271 -10.55 -8.73 5.08
N PHE A 272 -10.83 -9.99 5.39
CA PHE A 272 -10.09 -10.72 6.40
C PHE A 272 -8.64 -11.03 5.97
N VAL A 273 -8.41 -11.39 4.70
CA VAL A 273 -7.05 -11.49 4.12
C VAL A 273 -6.30 -10.17 4.29
N GLN A 274 -6.98 -9.04 4.06
CA GLN A 274 -6.38 -7.73 4.24
C GLN A 274 -6.02 -7.47 5.71
N CYS A 275 -6.89 -7.83 6.67
CA CYS A 275 -6.57 -7.73 8.10
C CYS A 275 -5.33 -8.54 8.49
N LEU A 276 -5.21 -9.79 8.02
CA LEU A 276 -4.06 -10.64 8.31
C LEU A 276 -2.76 -10.09 7.70
N ARG A 277 -2.85 -9.55 6.47
CA ARG A 277 -1.73 -8.87 5.82
C ARG A 277 -1.28 -7.64 6.61
N GLU A 278 -2.22 -6.80 7.01
CA GLU A 278 -1.94 -5.59 7.79
C GLU A 278 -1.35 -5.92 9.16
N GLN A 279 -1.88 -6.93 9.86
CA GLN A 279 -1.30 -7.45 11.10
C GLN A 279 0.16 -7.86 10.91
N SER A 280 0.45 -8.66 9.87
CA SER A 280 1.82 -9.10 9.56
C SER A 280 2.77 -7.91 9.32
N MET A 281 2.31 -6.89 8.59
CA MET A 281 3.10 -5.71 8.28
C MET A 281 3.33 -4.81 9.50
N LEU A 282 2.32 -4.63 10.35
CA LEU A 282 2.47 -3.89 11.60
C LEU A 282 3.51 -4.55 12.51
N LEU A 283 3.46 -5.88 12.64
CA LEU A 283 4.46 -6.63 13.41
C LEU A 283 5.86 -6.50 12.81
N GLU A 284 6.00 -6.54 11.49
CA GLU A 284 7.28 -6.31 10.81
C GLU A 284 7.85 -4.91 11.09
N ILE A 285 6.98 -3.88 11.08
CA ILE A 285 7.36 -2.50 11.42
C ILE A 285 7.78 -2.40 12.90
N ILE A 286 7.00 -2.98 13.82
CA ILE A 286 7.32 -2.98 15.25
C ILE A 286 8.63 -3.71 15.53
N PHE A 287 8.84 -4.86 14.88
CA PHE A 287 10.09 -5.63 14.99
C PHE A 287 11.28 -4.80 14.51
N LEU A 288 11.16 -4.18 13.32
CA LEU A 288 12.24 -3.37 12.76
C LEU A 288 12.50 -2.12 13.61
N TYR A 289 11.46 -1.49 14.17
CA TYR A 289 11.61 -0.38 15.11
C TYR A 289 12.49 -0.78 16.30
N TYR A 290 12.20 -1.90 16.97
CA TYR A 290 13.00 -2.36 18.10
C TYR A 290 14.37 -2.95 17.73
N ALA A 291 14.69 -3.07 16.43
CA ALA A 291 16.05 -3.36 15.99
C ALA A 291 16.97 -2.13 16.11
N TYR A 292 16.39 -0.91 16.14
CA TYR A 292 17.14 0.35 16.22
C TYR A 292 16.93 1.11 17.52
N PHE A 293 15.74 0.99 18.13
CA PHE A 293 15.37 1.71 19.34
C PHE A 293 15.23 0.76 20.53
N GLU A 294 15.65 1.21 21.70
CA GLU A 294 15.61 0.39 22.92
C GLU A 294 14.16 0.07 23.32
N MET A 295 13.88 -1.20 23.61
CA MET A 295 12.58 -1.63 24.10
C MET A 295 12.48 -1.45 25.60
N ALA A 296 11.56 -0.59 26.05
CA ALA A 296 11.24 -0.47 27.46
C ALA A 296 10.65 -1.80 28.00
N PRO A 297 10.97 -2.21 29.25
CA PRO A 297 10.39 -3.43 29.83
C PRO A 297 8.86 -3.45 29.86
N SER A 298 8.22 -2.28 29.97
CA SER A 298 6.77 -2.13 29.89
C SER A 298 6.22 -2.49 28.51
N ASP A 299 6.93 -2.13 27.44
CA ASP A 299 6.51 -2.46 26.07
C ASP A 299 6.63 -3.96 25.80
N LEU A 300 7.71 -4.60 26.27
CA LEU A 300 7.87 -6.05 26.19
C LEU A 300 6.72 -6.78 26.91
N LEU A 301 6.33 -6.30 28.10
CA LEU A 301 5.22 -6.86 28.84
C LEU A 301 3.88 -6.72 28.09
N VAL A 302 3.65 -5.58 27.44
CA VAL A 302 2.43 -5.37 26.64
C VAL A 302 2.42 -6.31 25.44
N LEU A 303 3.51 -6.37 24.66
CA LEU A 303 3.60 -7.25 23.49
C LEU A 303 3.42 -8.73 23.88
N THR A 304 4.09 -9.20 24.93
CA THR A 304 3.95 -10.59 25.39
C THR A 304 2.53 -10.93 25.85
N LYS A 305 1.80 -9.99 26.46
CA LYS A 305 0.37 -10.16 26.79
C LYS A 305 -0.47 -10.29 25.52
N MET A 306 -0.25 -9.41 24.53
CA MET A 306 -0.99 -9.45 23.27
C MET A 306 -0.78 -10.77 22.51
N PHE A 307 0.47 -11.22 22.37
CA PHE A 307 0.77 -12.52 21.74
C PHE A 307 0.17 -13.69 22.53
N LYS A 308 0.19 -13.65 23.86
CA LYS A 308 -0.46 -14.67 24.69
C LYS A 308 -1.98 -14.70 24.47
N GLU A 309 -2.63 -13.54 24.39
CA GLU A 309 -4.07 -13.42 24.14
C GLU A 309 -4.45 -13.99 22.78
N GLN A 310 -3.71 -13.63 21.73
CA GLN A 310 -3.91 -14.10 20.36
C GLN A 310 -3.39 -15.54 20.14
N GLY A 311 -2.75 -16.14 21.15
CA GLY A 311 -2.11 -17.46 21.01
C GLY A 311 -1.09 -17.48 19.86
N PHE A 312 -0.29 -16.43 19.71
CA PHE A 312 0.67 -16.25 18.62
C PHE A 312 0.01 -16.42 17.25
N GLY A 313 -0.96 -15.56 16.92
CA GLY A 313 -1.66 -15.61 15.62
C GLY A 313 -2.67 -16.76 15.45
N SER A 314 -2.57 -17.85 16.22
CA SER A 314 -3.46 -19.02 16.09
C SER A 314 -4.92 -18.75 16.48
N ARG A 315 -5.16 -17.77 17.36
CA ARG A 315 -6.50 -17.35 17.80
C ARG A 315 -6.89 -16.04 17.12
N GLN A 316 -7.55 -16.17 15.98
CA GLN A 316 -8.18 -15.05 15.28
C GLN A 316 -9.65 -14.95 15.69
N THR A 317 -10.16 -13.74 15.99
CA THR A 317 -11.59 -13.49 16.23
C THR A 317 -12.46 -14.07 15.11
N ASN A 318 -11.96 -13.95 13.89
CA ASN A 318 -12.63 -14.38 12.67
C ASN A 318 -12.09 -15.73 12.14
N ARG A 319 -11.63 -16.65 13.01
CA ARG A 319 -10.99 -17.93 12.63
C ARG A 319 -11.83 -18.78 11.65
N HIS A 320 -13.14 -18.67 11.73
CA HIS A 320 -14.09 -19.37 10.85
C HIS A 320 -14.02 -18.90 9.38
N LEU A 321 -13.41 -17.74 9.11
CA LEU A 321 -13.19 -17.20 7.78
C LEU A 321 -11.82 -17.58 7.19
N VAL A 322 -10.94 -18.21 7.97
CA VAL A 322 -9.62 -18.65 7.50
C VAL A 322 -9.80 -19.86 6.57
N ASP A 323 -9.27 -19.75 5.35
CA ASP A 323 -9.04 -20.88 4.45
C ASP A 323 -7.53 -21.15 4.27
N GLU A 324 -7.18 -22.25 3.62
CA GLU A 324 -5.78 -22.69 3.40
C GLU A 324 -4.92 -21.63 2.68
N THR A 325 -5.53 -20.74 1.90
CA THR A 325 -4.78 -19.69 1.19
C THR A 325 -4.28 -18.60 2.13
N MET A 326 -4.80 -18.55 3.36
CA MET A 326 -4.47 -17.56 4.38
C MET A 326 -3.41 -18.05 5.38
N ASP A 327 -3.09 -19.34 5.39
CA ASP A 327 -2.09 -19.95 6.29
C ASP A 327 -0.73 -19.22 6.27
N PRO A 328 -0.17 -18.80 5.12
CA PRO A 328 1.10 -18.07 5.10
C PRO A 328 1.08 -16.75 5.86
N PHE A 329 -0.10 -16.11 6.02
CA PHE A 329 -0.22 -14.89 6.83
C PHE A 329 -0.30 -15.23 8.31
N VAL A 330 -1.01 -16.31 8.68
CA VAL A 330 -1.10 -16.76 10.07
C VAL A 330 0.28 -17.17 10.57
N ASP A 331 1.01 -17.98 9.81
CA ASP A 331 2.38 -18.42 10.12
C ASP A 331 3.37 -17.25 10.27
N ARG A 332 3.13 -16.15 9.54
CA ARG A 332 3.97 -14.95 9.63
C ARG A 332 3.68 -14.11 10.87
N ILE A 333 2.48 -14.20 11.43
CA ILE A 333 2.06 -13.46 12.62
C ILE A 333 2.60 -14.12 13.89
N GLY A 334 2.67 -15.45 13.96
CA GLY A 334 3.15 -16.14 15.16
C GLY A 334 3.34 -17.64 14.99
#